data_AF-A0A8C4STB1-F1
#
_entry.id   AF-A0A8C4STB1-F1
#
_cell.length_a   1.000
_cell.length_b   1.000
_cell.length_c   1.000
_cell.angle_alpha   90.00
_cell.angle_beta   90.00
_cell.angle_gamma   90.00
#
_symmetry.space_group_name_H-M   'P 1'
#
loop_
_entity.id
_entity.type
_entity.pdbx_description
1 polymer ?
#
loop_
_entity_poly.entity_id
_entity_poly.type
_entity_poly.pdbx_seq_one_letter_code
_entity_poly.pdbx_strand_id
1 'polypeptide(L)'
;MSPISDVLVCPLRPVERFRDLRPDEVADLFKTTQKVADVVEKHFQGTSLTISLQDGPEAGQTVKHVHVHVVPRKSGDFENNDNIYNELQKHDQQVEDIPEKWRSKEEMSAEASELKMYFNEVLAGWLAGWLAGWLAGWLAGWLAGWLAGWLAGWLAGWLAGWLAGWLAGWLAGWL
;
A
#
# COMPACT_ATOMS: atom_id res chain seq x y z
N MET A 1 16.78 25.20 -7.46
CA MET A 1 16.14 24.01 -6.88
C MET A 1 15.77 24.36 -5.46
N SER A 2 14.50 24.18 -5.07
CA SER A 2 14.11 24.26 -3.66
C SER A 2 15.02 23.32 -2.85
N PRO A 3 15.58 23.75 -1.71
CA PRO A 3 16.62 22.99 -1.00
C PRO A 3 16.13 21.64 -0.44
N ILE A 4 14.82 21.41 -0.42
CA ILE A 4 14.20 20.19 0.11
C ILE A 4 13.00 19.78 -0.75
N SER A 5 12.96 18.50 -1.13
CA SER A 5 11.81 17.87 -1.78
C SER A 5 10.86 17.34 -0.70
N ASP A 6 9.88 18.14 -0.29
CA ASP A 6 8.93 17.79 0.77
C ASP A 6 7.54 17.47 0.20
N VAL A 7 6.91 16.42 0.76
CA VAL A 7 5.54 16.02 0.47
C VAL A 7 4.76 15.95 1.77
N LEU A 8 3.51 16.43 1.73
CA LEU A 8 2.61 16.43 2.88
C LEU A 8 1.60 15.28 2.80
N VAL A 9 1.39 14.61 3.93
CA VAL A 9 0.28 13.68 4.14
C VAL A 9 -0.68 14.28 5.16
N CYS A 10 -1.93 14.51 4.75
CA CYS A 10 -2.94 15.19 5.56
C CYS A 10 -4.22 14.35 5.64
N PRO A 11 -4.94 14.37 6.78
CA PRO A 11 -6.27 13.78 6.86
C PRO A 11 -7.24 14.58 6.00
N LEU A 12 -8.19 13.90 5.37
CA LEU A 12 -9.22 14.57 4.55
C LEU A 12 -10.10 15.50 5.39
N ARG A 13 -10.40 15.11 6.63
CA ARG A 13 -11.12 15.96 7.57
C ARG A 13 -10.18 17.05 8.10
N PRO A 14 -10.50 18.34 7.94
CA PRO A 14 -9.66 19.41 8.46
C PRO A 14 -9.78 19.45 9.99
N VAL A 15 -8.69 19.10 10.67
CA VAL A 15 -8.54 19.23 12.12
C VAL A 15 -7.24 19.93 12.44
N GLU A 16 -7.25 20.82 13.42
CA GLU A 16 -6.10 21.65 13.76
C GLU A 16 -5.02 20.84 14.49
N ARG A 17 -5.42 20.00 15.46
CA ARG A 17 -4.50 19.31 16.35
C ARG A 17 -4.51 17.80 16.15
N PHE A 18 -3.36 17.16 16.39
CA PHE A 18 -3.21 15.70 16.31
C PHE A 18 -4.19 14.98 17.24
N ARG A 19 -4.40 15.51 18.45
CA ARG A 19 -5.38 14.99 19.43
C ARG A 19 -6.84 15.04 18.97
N ASP A 20 -7.16 15.81 17.94
CA ASP A 20 -8.52 15.95 17.41
C ASP A 20 -8.84 14.88 16.34
N LEU A 21 -7.85 14.07 15.97
CA LEU A 21 -8.03 12.91 15.10
C LEU A 21 -8.74 11.78 15.84
N ARG A 22 -9.58 11.06 15.10
CA ARG A 22 -10.12 9.79 15.58
C ARG A 22 -9.08 8.68 15.45
N PRO A 23 -9.16 7.59 16.23
CA PRO A 23 -8.21 6.48 16.13
C PRO A 23 -8.09 5.86 14.73
N ASP A 24 -9.20 5.79 13.97
CA ASP A 24 -9.20 5.34 12.58
C ASP A 24 -8.39 6.28 11.67
N GLU A 25 -8.50 7.59 11.88
CA GLU A 25 -7.75 8.60 11.11
C GLU A 25 -6.26 8.60 11.47
N VAL A 26 -5.90 8.41 12.74
CA VAL A 26 -4.48 8.25 13.13
C VAL A 26 -3.87 7.04 12.43
N ALA A 27 -4.58 5.91 12.44
CA ALA A 27 -4.11 4.70 11.80
C ALA A 27 -4.00 4.87 10.27
N ASP A 28 -4.99 5.48 9.64
CA ASP A 28 -4.99 5.72 8.19
C ASP A 28 -3.92 6.73 7.77
N LEU A 29 -3.75 7.82 8.53
CA LEU A 29 -2.73 8.84 8.31
C LEU A 29 -1.33 8.21 8.26
N PHE A 30 -0.94 7.48 9.31
CA PHE A 30 0.42 6.93 9.38
C PHE A 30 0.63 5.70 8.49
N LYS A 31 -0.40 4.91 8.20
CA LYS A 31 -0.31 3.87 7.14
C LYS A 31 -0.09 4.50 5.77
N THR A 32 -0.72 5.64 5.50
CA THR A 32 -0.52 6.39 4.27
C THR A 32 0.87 7.03 4.25
N THR A 33 1.31 7.64 5.36
CA THR A 33 2.68 8.16 5.53
C THR A 33 3.72 7.09 5.22
N GLN A 34 3.56 5.85 5.74
CA GLN A 34 4.49 4.76 5.45
C GLN A 34 4.56 4.45 3.94
N LYS A 35 3.41 4.35 3.26
CA LYS A 35 3.37 4.11 1.81
C LYS A 35 3.99 5.26 1.01
N VAL A 36 3.74 6.50 1.41
CA VAL A 36 4.30 7.69 0.77
C VAL A 36 5.81 7.77 0.99
N ALA A 37 6.28 7.43 2.19
CA ALA A 37 7.70 7.39 2.53
C ALA A 37 8.49 6.47 1.60
N ASP A 38 8.01 5.24 1.37
CA ASP A 38 8.63 4.30 0.43
C ASP A 38 8.74 4.87 -1.01
N VAL A 39 7.67 5.53 -1.46
CA VAL A 39 7.62 6.12 -2.81
C VAL A 39 8.54 7.32 -2.93
N VAL A 40 8.51 8.23 -1.96
CA VAL A 40 9.28 9.48 -1.94
C VAL A 40 10.78 9.17 -1.82
N GLU A 41 11.19 8.26 -0.92
CA GLU A 41 12.59 7.83 -0.82
C GLU A 41 13.09 7.25 -2.14
N LYS A 42 12.31 6.36 -2.77
CA LYS A 42 12.68 5.75 -4.05
C LYS A 42 12.75 6.77 -5.19
N HIS A 43 11.72 7.61 -5.33
CA HIS A 43 11.61 8.57 -6.43
C HIS A 43 12.72 9.61 -6.38
N PHE A 44 12.96 10.20 -5.21
CA PHE A 44 14.01 11.20 -5.02
C PHE A 44 15.39 10.60 -4.79
N GLN A 45 15.54 9.27 -4.86
CA GLN A 45 16.80 8.53 -4.66
C GLN A 45 17.44 8.85 -3.30
N GLY A 46 16.59 8.97 -2.27
CA GLY A 46 17.01 9.05 -0.87
C GLY A 46 17.55 7.73 -0.36
N THR A 47 18.21 7.79 0.79
CA THR A 47 18.67 6.60 1.53
C THR A 47 18.13 6.57 2.96
N SER A 48 17.42 7.63 3.36
CA SER A 48 16.77 7.78 4.65
C SER A 48 15.62 8.78 4.50
N LEU A 49 14.84 8.97 5.57
CA LEU A 49 13.70 9.88 5.60
C LEU A 49 13.67 10.65 6.93
N THR A 50 13.22 11.91 6.87
CA THR A 50 12.71 12.64 8.03
C THR A 50 11.19 12.66 7.94
N ILE A 51 10.51 12.16 8.98
CA ILE A 51 9.06 12.21 9.13
C ILE A 51 8.76 13.15 10.30
N SER A 52 8.04 14.24 10.05
CA SER A 52 7.80 15.28 11.06
C SER A 52 6.34 15.72 11.08
N LEU A 53 5.83 15.99 12.28
CA LEU A 53 4.50 16.57 12.50
C LEU A 53 4.64 17.69 13.54
N GLN A 54 4.26 18.90 13.16
CA GLN A 54 4.28 20.08 14.03
C GLN A 54 2.86 20.31 14.59
N ASP A 55 2.59 19.84 15.81
CA ASP A 55 1.26 19.91 16.44
C ASP A 55 1.07 21.18 17.27
N GLY A 56 0.62 22.25 16.64
CA GLY A 56 0.32 23.54 17.27
C GLY A 56 1.39 24.62 17.01
N PRO A 57 1.08 25.90 17.34
CA PRO A 57 1.94 27.03 16.98
C PRO A 57 3.35 26.96 17.57
N GLU A 58 3.48 26.53 18.84
CA GLU A 58 4.79 26.41 19.51
C GLU A 58 5.66 25.27 18.95
N ALA A 59 5.06 24.33 18.22
CA ALA A 59 5.76 23.28 17.49
C ALA A 59 6.15 23.70 16.08
N GLY A 60 5.76 24.90 15.64
CA GLY A 60 6.09 25.45 14.32
C GLY A 60 4.95 25.49 13.30
N GLN A 61 3.77 24.98 13.66
CA GLN A 61 2.62 24.84 12.74
C GLN A 61 2.16 26.20 12.19
N THR A 62 2.16 26.34 10.86
CA THR A 62 1.71 27.57 10.18
C THR A 62 0.28 27.45 9.63
N VAL A 63 -0.10 26.27 9.13
CA VAL A 63 -1.46 25.96 8.65
C VAL A 63 -2.22 25.16 9.70
N LYS A 64 -3.41 25.62 10.08
CA LYS A 64 -4.30 25.00 11.09
C LYS A 64 -5.01 23.73 10.59
N HIS A 65 -4.23 22.81 10.05
CA HIS A 65 -4.67 21.49 9.62
C HIS A 65 -3.51 20.52 9.86
N VAL A 66 -3.73 19.39 10.52
CA VAL A 66 -2.70 18.37 10.71
C VAL A 66 -2.11 17.95 9.37
N HIS A 67 -0.79 17.97 9.26
CA HIS A 67 -0.04 17.44 8.13
C HIS A 67 1.26 16.83 8.62
N VAL A 68 1.67 15.75 7.96
CA VAL A 68 2.96 15.09 8.19
C VAL A 68 3.87 15.42 7.02
N HIS A 69 5.02 16.00 7.30
CA HIS A 69 6.10 16.19 6.33
C HIS A 69 6.82 14.87 6.12
N VAL A 70 7.09 14.53 4.87
CA VAL A 70 7.83 13.35 4.46
C VAL A 70 8.97 13.80 3.57
N VAL A 71 10.15 13.94 4.16
CA VAL A 71 11.33 14.49 3.50
C VAL A 71 12.34 13.37 3.23
N PRO A 72 12.67 13.05 1.97
CA PRO A 72 13.74 12.13 1.62
C PRO A 72 15.09 12.76 1.97
N ARG A 73 15.98 11.95 2.53
CA ARG A 73 17.30 12.33 3.02
C ARG A 73 18.39 11.62 2.25
N LYS A 74 19.53 12.29 2.08
CA LYS A 74 20.75 11.73 1.44
C LYS A 74 21.97 12.04 2.29
N SER A 75 23.00 11.21 2.19
CA SER A 75 24.28 11.51 2.83
C SER A 75 24.81 12.87 2.36
N GLY A 76 25.09 13.76 3.32
CA GLY A 76 25.62 15.09 3.06
C GLY A 76 24.59 16.12 2.56
N ASP A 77 23.30 15.83 2.65
CA ASP A 77 22.25 16.83 2.36
C ASP A 77 22.25 17.99 3.37
N PHE A 78 22.68 17.74 4.60
CA PHE A 78 22.93 18.73 5.64
C PHE A 78 24.26 18.46 6.36
N GLU A 79 24.96 19.54 6.72
CA GLU A 79 26.16 19.45 7.58
C GLU A 79 25.81 18.96 8.99
N ASN A 80 24.68 19.42 9.53
CA ASN A 80 24.08 18.95 10.77
C ASN A 80 22.64 18.51 10.51
N ASN A 81 22.32 17.26 10.81
CA ASN A 81 21.01 16.67 10.55
C ASN A 81 19.86 17.43 11.20
N ASP A 82 20.06 18.05 12.36
CA ASP A 82 19.01 18.80 13.06
C ASP A 82 18.67 20.14 12.38
N ASN A 83 19.48 20.58 11.42
CA ASN A 83 19.14 21.77 10.62
C ASN A 83 17.87 21.58 9.79
N ILE A 84 17.43 20.34 9.57
CA ILE A 84 16.17 20.05 8.87
C ILE A 84 14.97 20.72 9.54
N TYR A 85 14.95 20.83 10.87
CA TYR A 85 13.82 21.47 11.58
C TYR A 85 13.79 22.98 11.32
N ASN A 86 14.96 23.61 11.22
CA ASN A 86 15.06 25.03 10.85
C ASN A 86 14.64 25.24 9.40
N GLU A 87 15.03 24.35 8.48
CA GLU A 87 14.61 24.46 7.07
C GLU A 87 13.13 24.20 6.86
N LEU A 88 12.54 23.20 7.54
CA LEU A 88 11.08 22.98 7.53
C LEU A 88 10.35 24.22 8.03
N GLN A 89 10.79 24.78 9.16
CA GLN A 89 10.19 25.99 9.70
C GLN A 89 10.26 27.18 8.74
N LYS A 90 11.39 27.38 8.06
CA LYS A 90 11.55 28.46 7.06
C LYS A 90 10.68 28.21 5.83
N HIS A 91 10.62 26.97 5.35
CA HIS A 91 9.81 26.58 4.20
C HIS A 91 8.32 26.84 4.44
N ASP A 92 7.85 26.66 5.68
CA ASP A 92 6.45 26.86 6.05
C ASP A 92 6.11 28.31 6.42
N GLN A 93 7.10 29.12 6.81
CA GLN A 93 6.90 30.51 7.18
C GLN A 93 6.88 31.43 5.96
N GLN A 94 5.79 32.19 5.82
CA GLN A 94 5.58 33.23 4.78
C GLN A 94 6.54 34.44 4.86
N VAL A 95 7.57 34.41 5.72
CA VAL A 95 8.45 35.58 5.93
C VAL A 95 9.40 35.78 4.74
N GLU A 96 9.69 34.72 3.98
CA GLU A 96 10.36 34.79 2.67
C GLU A 96 9.40 34.42 1.54
N ASP A 97 8.20 35.00 1.53
CA ASP A 97 7.23 34.79 0.45
C ASP A 97 7.67 35.52 -0.83
N ILE A 98 8.69 34.95 -1.48
CA ILE A 98 9.34 35.46 -2.68
C ILE A 98 8.77 34.65 -3.86
N PRO A 99 7.84 35.21 -4.66
CA PRO A 99 7.15 34.46 -5.71
C PRO A 99 8.09 33.83 -6.74
N GLU A 100 9.27 34.42 -6.94
CA GLU A 100 10.30 33.92 -7.87
C GLU A 100 10.96 32.61 -7.40
N LYS A 101 10.86 32.27 -6.11
CA LYS A 101 11.35 30.99 -5.56
C LYS A 101 10.29 29.89 -5.56
N TRP A 102 9.02 30.22 -5.81
CA TRP A 102 7.95 29.24 -5.80
C TRP A 102 8.07 28.26 -6.98
N ARG A 103 7.68 27.01 -6.73
CA ARG A 103 7.48 26.05 -7.83
C ARG A 103 6.25 26.45 -8.63
N SER A 104 6.33 26.33 -9.94
CA SER A 104 5.16 26.51 -10.80
C SER A 104 4.13 25.40 -10.57
N LYS A 105 2.87 25.68 -10.88
CA LYS A 105 1.80 24.69 -10.76
C LYS A 105 2.04 23.50 -11.69
N GLU A 106 2.60 23.77 -12.87
CA GLU A 106 2.94 22.78 -13.88
C GLU A 106 4.02 21.82 -13.36
N GLU A 107 5.09 22.33 -12.73
CA GLU A 107 6.12 21.49 -12.10
C GLU A 107 5.54 20.63 -10.97
N MET A 108 4.72 21.22 -10.08
CA MET A 108 4.08 20.48 -8.99
C MET A 108 3.13 19.40 -9.51
N SER A 109 2.39 19.68 -10.58
CA SER A 109 1.46 18.71 -11.20
C SER A 109 2.21 17.59 -11.92
N ALA A 110 3.36 17.88 -12.53
CA ALA A 110 4.22 16.88 -13.15
C ALA A 110 4.79 15.92 -12.10
N GLU A 111 5.39 16.47 -11.02
CA GLU A 111 5.90 15.68 -9.89
C GLU A 111 4.80 14.78 -9.28
N ALA A 112 3.60 15.34 -9.03
CA ALA A 112 2.47 14.57 -8.53
C ALA A 112 2.03 13.44 -9.48
N SER A 113 2.13 13.65 -10.79
CA SER A 113 1.80 12.64 -11.80
C SER A 113 2.81 11.50 -11.80
N GLU A 114 4.10 11.80 -11.63
CA GLU A 114 5.16 10.82 -11.52
C GLU A 114 5.03 9.99 -10.24
N LEU A 115 4.82 10.63 -9.08
CA LEU A 115 4.60 9.95 -7.81
C LEU A 115 3.38 9.03 -7.85
N LYS A 116 2.30 9.45 -8.52
CA LYS A 116 1.08 8.65 -8.69
C LYS A 116 1.32 7.31 -9.37
N MET A 117 2.27 7.23 -10.30
CA MET A 117 2.56 5.99 -11.03
C MET A 117 3.01 4.86 -10.11
N TYR A 118 3.81 5.16 -9.08
CA TYR A 118 4.29 4.17 -8.12
C TYR A 118 3.14 3.50 -7.36
N PHE A 119 2.12 4.26 -6.96
CA PHE A 119 0.96 3.71 -6.26
C PHE A 119 0.11 2.81 -7.17
N ASN A 120 0.04 3.11 -8.46
CA ASN A 120 -0.65 2.25 -9.43
C ASN A 120 0.08 0.92 -9.63
N GLU A 121 1.42 0.94 -9.69
CA GLU A 121 2.22 -0.28 -9.79
C GLU A 121 2.07 -1.17 -8.55
N VAL A 122 2.11 -0.57 -7.35
CA VAL A 122 1.89 -1.29 -6.09
C VAL A 122 0.50 -1.93 -6.05
N LEU A 123 -0.54 -1.19 -6.46
CA LEU A 123 -1.91 -1.70 -6.52
C LEU A 123 -2.04 -2.85 -7.54
N ALA A 124 -1.47 -2.69 -8.73
CA ALA A 124 -1.49 -3.70 -9.78
C ALA A 124 -0.78 -4.98 -9.33
N GLY A 125 0.38 -4.87 -8.70
CA GLY A 125 1.12 -5.99 -8.14
C GLY A 125 0.35 -6.71 -7.04
N TRP A 126 -0.28 -5.97 -6.12
CA TRP A 126 -1.12 -6.55 -5.07
C TRP A 126 -2.32 -7.29 -5.65
N LEU A 127 -3.05 -6.68 -6.60
CA LEU A 127 -4.19 -7.31 -7.27
C LEU A 127 -3.79 -8.58 -8.01
N ALA A 128 -2.67 -8.54 -8.75
CA ALA A 128 -2.16 -9.69 -9.47
C ALA A 128 -1.82 -10.85 -8.53
N GLY A 129 -1.12 -10.57 -7.42
CA GLY A 129 -0.76 -11.57 -6.42
C GLY A 129 -1.99 -12.17 -5.72
N TRP A 130 -2.94 -11.33 -5.33
CA TRP A 130 -4.19 -11.77 -4.71
C TRP A 130 -5.02 -12.64 -5.66
N LEU A 131 -5.21 -12.21 -6.91
CA LEU A 131 -5.94 -12.97 -7.93
C LEU A 131 -5.28 -14.32 -8.22
N ALA A 132 -3.95 -14.34 -8.35
CA ALA A 132 -3.19 -15.57 -8.59
C ALA A 132 -3.37 -16.57 -7.43
N GLY A 133 -3.23 -16.10 -6.19
CA GLY A 133 -3.41 -16.95 -5.00
C GLY A 133 -4.83 -17.47 -4.86
N TRP A 134 -5.83 -16.61 -5.07
CA TRP A 134 -7.24 -16.99 -5.02
C TRP A 134 -7.60 -18.00 -6.11
N LEU A 135 -7.23 -17.76 -7.37
CA LEU A 135 -7.48 -18.66 -8.49
C LEU A 135 -6.80 -20.01 -8.29
N ALA A 136 -5.54 -20.02 -7.84
CA ALA A 136 -4.80 -21.25 -7.59
C ALA A 136 -5.49 -22.10 -6.51
N GLY A 137 -5.86 -21.48 -5.38
CA GLY A 137 -6.57 -22.17 -4.30
C GLY A 137 -7.94 -22.69 -4.72
N TRP A 138 -8.72 -21.87 -5.43
CA TRP A 138 -10.04 -22.24 -5.91
C TRP A 138 -9.99 -23.38 -6.93
N LEU A 139 -9.13 -23.27 -7.96
CA LEU A 139 -8.97 -24.31 -9.00
C LEU A 139 -8.47 -25.62 -8.38
N ALA A 140 -7.49 -25.57 -7.49
CA ALA A 140 -6.96 -26.76 -6.83
C ALA A 140 -8.05 -27.47 -6.02
N GLY A 141 -8.81 -26.74 -5.21
CA GLY A 141 -9.90 -27.29 -4.41
C GLY A 141 -11.02 -27.87 -5.27
N TRP A 142 -11.43 -27.14 -6.31
CA TRP A 142 -12.49 -27.58 -7.22
C TRP A 142 -12.08 -28.83 -8.02
N LEU A 143 -10.90 -28.84 -8.64
CA LEU A 143 -10.40 -30.00 -9.40
C LEU A 143 -10.21 -31.22 -8.50
N ALA A 144 -9.63 -31.05 -7.31
CA ALA A 144 -9.43 -32.15 -6.38
C ALA A 144 -10.77 -32.75 -5.93
N GLY A 145 -11.75 -31.92 -5.57
CA GLY A 145 -13.08 -32.36 -5.17
C GLY A 145 -13.83 -33.05 -6.31
N TRP A 146 -13.80 -32.48 -7.51
CA TRP A 146 -14.45 -33.05 -8.69
C TRP A 146 -13.83 -34.39 -9.10
N LEU A 147 -12.51 -34.47 -9.21
CA LEU A 147 -11.80 -35.72 -9.56
C LEU A 147 -12.02 -36.79 -8.51
N ALA A 148 -11.93 -36.46 -7.22
CA ALA A 148 -12.16 -37.41 -6.14
C ALA A 148 -13.59 -37.96 -6.17
N GLY A 149 -14.59 -37.09 -6.32
CA GLY A 149 -15.99 -37.49 -6.41
C GLY A 149 -16.28 -38.34 -7.64
N TRP A 150 -15.76 -37.94 -8.81
CA TRP A 150 -15.93 -38.68 -10.06
C TRP A 150 -15.28 -40.07 -10.00
N LEU A 151 -14.02 -40.15 -9.56
CA LEU A 151 -13.31 -41.42 -9.43
C LEU A 151 -13.97 -42.35 -8.42
N ALA A 152 -14.38 -41.83 -7.26
CA ALA A 152 -15.04 -42.62 -6.22
C ALA A 152 -16.39 -43.18 -6.73
N GLY A 153 -17.20 -42.35 -7.39
CA GLY A 153 -18.47 -42.77 -7.97
C GLY A 153 -18.31 -43.80 -9.08
N TRP A 154 -17.36 -43.57 -10.00
CA TRP A 154 -17.08 -44.51 -11.10
C TRP A 154 -16.57 -45.86 -10.59
N LEU A 155 -15.58 -45.88 -9.70
CA LEU A 155 -15.04 -47.12 -9.11
C LEU A 155 -16.11 -47.89 -8.33
N ALA A 156 -16.91 -47.20 -7.51
CA ALA A 156 -17.98 -47.84 -6.74
C ALA A 156 -19.03 -48.48 -7.64
N GLY A 157 -19.48 -47.77 -8.69
CA GLY A 157 -20.45 -48.29 -9.65
C GLY A 157 -19.92 -49.48 -10.44
N TRP A 158 -18.68 -49.40 -10.94
CA TRP A 158 -18.05 -50.49 -11.68
C TRP A 158 -17.87 -51.75 -10.83
N LEU A 159 -17.32 -51.61 -9.61
CA LEU A 159 -17.14 -52.73 -8.68
C LEU A 159 -18.48 -53.38 -8.30
N ALA A 160 -19.50 -52.58 -7.99
CA ALA A 160 -20.83 -53.08 -7.65
C ALA A 160 -21.46 -53.88 -8.81
N GLY A 161 -21.39 -53.34 -10.03
CA GLY A 161 -21.91 -54.02 -11.22
C GLY A 161 -21.18 -55.31 -11.55
N TRP A 162 -19.84 -55.29 -11.48
CA TRP A 162 -19.03 -56.48 -11.73
C TRP A 162 -19.29 -57.59 -10.70
N LEU A 163 -19.30 -57.26 -9.40
CA LEU A 163 -19.60 -58.21 -8.32
C LEU A 163 -21.01 -58.80 -8.46
N ALA A 164 -22.01 -57.97 -8.74
CA ALA A 164 -23.39 -58.42 -8.92
C ALA A 164 -23.52 -59.39 -10.10
N GLY A 165 -22.92 -59.06 -11.25
CA GLY A 165 -22.92 -59.91 -12.44
C GLY A 165 -22.18 -61.23 -12.24
N TRP A 166 -21.00 -61.19 -11.61
CA TRP A 166 -20.22 -62.38 -11.29
C TRP A 166 -20.98 -63.31 -10.33
N LEU A 167 -21.55 -62.77 -9.25
CA LEU A 167 -22.34 -63.55 -8.28
C LEU A 167 -23.58 -64.17 -8.94
N ALA A 168 -24.31 -63.40 -9.76
CA ALA A 168 -25.50 -63.90 -10.44
C ALA A 168 -25.16 -65.02 -11.44
N GLY A 169 -24.10 -64.86 -12.23
CA GLY A 169 -23.64 -65.87 -13.19
C GLY A 169 -23.10 -67.12 -12.50
N TRP A 170 -22.35 -66.96 -11.40
CA TRP A 170 -21.89 -68.08 -10.60
C TRP A 170 -23.08 -68.87 -10.04
N LEU A 171 -24.04 -68.21 -9.37
CA LEU A 171 -25.22 -68.88 -8.80
C LEU A 171 -26.08 -69.59 -9.86
N ALA A 172 -26.23 -69.00 -11.06
CA ALA A 172 -27.02 -69.59 -12.14
C ALA A 172 -26.39 -70.86 -12.74
N GLY A 173 -25.07 -71.06 -12.63
CA GLY A 173 -24.38 -72.24 -13.14
C GLY A 173 -24.49 -73.49 -12.26
N TRP A 174 -25.06 -73.37 -11.05
CA TRP A 174 -25.28 -74.49 -10.11
C TRP A 174 -26.75 -74.93 -10.05
N LEU A 175 -27.63 -74.35 -10.87
CA LEU A 175 -29.04 -74.71 -11.07
C LEU A 175 -29.21 -75.44 -12.40
#